data_AF-A0A444XGV0-F1
#
_entry.id   AF-A0A444XGV0-F1
#
_cell.length_a   1.000
_cell.length_b   1.000
_cell.length_c   1.000
_cell.angle_alpha   90.00
_cell.angle_beta   90.00
_cell.angle_gamma   90.00
#
_symmetry.space_group_name_H-M   'P 1'
#
loop_
_entity.id
_entity.type
_entity.pdbx_description
1 polymer ?
#
loop_
_entity_poly.entity_id
_entity_poly.type
_entity_poly.pdbx_seq_one_letter_code
_entity_poly.pdbx_strand_id
1 'polypeptide(L)'
;MNREEPQTFLGDFNDVLTEDEKVSIHSQPRIYLETFRRFVDDNGLIDVDLKGSKFTWFSNPRNNIITKKKLDRVMVNWKWMQIYQNAILKASPAVSSDHCALILETQPLVQIKKEFRFEVF
;
A
#
# COMPACT_ATOMS: atom_id res chain seq x y z
N MET A 1 13.16 10.85 8.02
CA MET A 1 13.25 9.37 7.99
C MET A 1 14.64 8.96 7.53
N ASN A 2 15.25 7.94 8.14
CA ASN A 2 16.50 7.38 7.65
C ASN A 2 16.23 6.56 6.38
N ARG A 3 16.60 7.09 5.22
CA ARG A 3 16.35 6.45 3.92
C ARG A 3 17.27 5.26 3.64
N GLU A 4 18.28 5.04 4.47
CA GLU A 4 19.24 3.94 4.28
C GLU A 4 18.79 2.62 4.92
N GLU A 5 17.77 2.65 5.77
CA GLU A 5 17.21 1.46 6.42
C GLU A 5 15.90 1.03 5.76
N PRO A 6 15.56 -0.26 5.74
CA PRO A 6 14.27 -0.73 5.23
C PRO A 6 13.13 -0.26 6.15
N GLN A 7 12.13 0.40 5.58
CA GLN A 7 10.99 0.95 6.32
C GLN A 7 9.67 0.52 5.69
N THR A 8 8.69 0.22 6.55
CA THR A 8 7.30 -0.06 6.19
C THR A 8 6.37 0.70 7.11
N PHE A 9 5.32 1.28 6.54
CA PHE A 9 4.28 2.02 7.23
C PHE A 9 2.95 1.41 6.85
N LEU A 10 2.27 0.80 7.83
CA LEU A 10 0.95 0.20 7.69
C LEU A 10 -0.07 1.04 8.44
N GLY A 11 -1.20 1.31 7.81
CA GLY A 11 -2.35 1.85 8.52
C GLY A 11 -3.28 2.66 7.64
N ASP A 12 -4.20 3.34 8.31
CA ASP A 12 -5.16 4.27 7.71
C ASP A 12 -4.53 5.64 7.51
N PHE A 13 -4.34 6.03 6.25
CA PHE A 13 -3.82 7.34 5.87
C PHE A 13 -4.92 8.40 5.71
N ASN A 14 -6.20 8.00 5.73
CA ASN A 14 -7.36 8.85 5.54
C ASN A 14 -7.40 9.69 4.24
N ASP A 15 -6.56 9.37 3.25
CA ASP A 15 -6.52 10.07 1.97
C ASP A 15 -6.31 9.12 0.78
N VAL A 16 -6.69 9.60 -0.41
CA VAL A 16 -6.56 8.86 -1.67
C VAL A 16 -5.47 9.49 -2.55
N LEU A 17 -4.66 8.65 -3.20
CA LEU A 17 -3.63 9.11 -4.14
C LEU A 17 -4.26 9.53 -5.47
N THR A 18 -5.32 8.87 -5.91
CA THR A 18 -5.94 9.16 -7.20
C THR A 18 -7.46 9.17 -7.10
N GLU A 19 -8.12 9.82 -8.06
CA GLU A 19 -9.58 9.87 -8.10
C GLU A 19 -10.18 8.47 -8.26
N ASP A 20 -9.52 7.57 -8.98
CA ASP A 20 -10.01 6.22 -9.23
C ASP A 20 -9.96 5.31 -7.98
N GLU A 21 -9.23 5.72 -6.93
CA GLU A 21 -9.25 5.07 -5.61
C GLU A 21 -10.46 5.47 -4.77
N LYS A 22 -11.38 6.29 -5.33
CA LYS A 22 -12.62 6.71 -4.72
C LYS A 22 -13.80 6.45 -5.66
N VAL A 23 -14.88 5.91 -5.11
CA VAL A 23 -16.19 5.86 -5.78
C VAL A 23 -17.17 6.57 -4.87
N SER A 24 -17.62 7.75 -5.29
CA SER A 24 -18.60 8.56 -4.55
C SER A 24 -19.31 9.53 -5.49
N ILE A 25 -20.36 10.19 -5.01
CA ILE A 25 -21.10 11.21 -5.77
C ILE A 25 -20.22 12.44 -6.07
N HIS A 26 -19.32 12.78 -5.14
CA HIS A 26 -18.49 13.97 -5.25
C HIS A 26 -17.05 13.58 -5.59
N SER A 27 -16.41 14.34 -6.48
CA SER A 27 -14.99 14.17 -6.77
C SER A 27 -14.12 14.47 -5.54
N GLN A 28 -12.92 13.92 -5.45
CA GLN A 28 -11.94 14.36 -4.45
C GLN A 28 -11.42 15.76 -4.85
N PRO A 29 -11.38 16.73 -3.93
CA PRO A 29 -10.77 18.02 -4.23
C PRO A 29 -9.29 17.84 -4.58
N ARG A 30 -8.87 18.42 -5.72
CA ARG A 30 -7.53 18.22 -6.30
C ARG A 30 -6.40 18.52 -5.31
N ILE A 31 -6.59 19.51 -4.44
CA ILE A 31 -5.61 19.89 -3.43
C ILE A 31 -5.24 18.75 -2.46
N TYR A 32 -6.20 17.89 -2.08
CA TYR A 32 -5.93 16.75 -1.20
C TYR A 32 -5.12 15.68 -1.93
N LEU A 33 -5.48 15.38 -3.19
CA LEU A 33 -4.72 14.46 -4.04
C LEU A 33 -3.27 14.93 -4.21
N GLU A 34 -3.08 16.21 -4.53
CA GLU A 34 -1.75 16.81 -4.73
C GLU A 34 -0.93 16.81 -3.44
N THR A 35 -1.55 17.16 -2.31
CA THR A 35 -0.87 17.19 -1.02
C THR A 35 -0.43 15.80 -0.59
N PHE A 36 -1.30 14.79 -0.73
CA PHE A 36 -0.96 13.43 -0.33
C PHE A 36 0.08 12.79 -1.26
N ARG A 37 -0.01 13.00 -2.58
CA ARG A 37 1.04 12.57 -3.53
C ARG A 37 2.38 13.20 -3.19
N ARG A 38 2.41 14.52 -2.95
CA ARG A 38 3.63 15.21 -2.56
C ARG A 38 4.20 14.66 -1.26
N PHE A 39 3.37 14.35 -0.28
CA PHE A 39 3.82 13.69 0.96
C PHE A 39 4.49 12.34 0.68
N VAL A 40 3.89 11.50 -0.18
CA VAL A 40 4.46 10.21 -0.57
C VAL A 40 5.80 10.40 -1.30
N ASP A 41 5.85 11.31 -2.26
CA ASP A 41 7.04 11.61 -3.07
C ASP A 41 8.18 12.21 -2.24
N ASP A 42 7.89 13.23 -1.41
CA ASP A 42 8.87 13.92 -0.55
C ASP A 42 9.49 12.96 0.48
N ASN A 43 8.81 11.87 0.83
CA ASN A 43 9.32 10.83 1.72
C ASN A 43 9.93 9.62 1.00
N GLY A 44 9.86 9.55 -0.34
CA GLY A 44 10.37 8.42 -1.13
C GLY A 44 9.62 7.12 -0.81
N LEU A 45 8.32 7.23 -0.55
CA LEU A 45 7.44 6.12 -0.24
C LEU A 45 6.86 5.52 -1.52
N ILE A 46 6.63 4.22 -1.48
CA ILE A 46 6.07 3.42 -2.56
C ILE A 46 4.84 2.72 -1.98
N ASP A 47 3.67 2.92 -2.60
CA ASP A 47 2.45 2.21 -2.23
C ASP A 47 2.50 0.78 -2.75
N VAL A 48 2.42 -0.20 -1.85
CA VAL A 48 2.40 -1.61 -2.23
C VAL A 48 1.03 -1.93 -2.84
N ASP A 49 1.06 -2.60 -4.00
CA ASP A 49 -0.14 -2.93 -4.75
C ASP A 49 -1.06 -3.89 -3.98
N LEU A 50 -2.32 -3.50 -3.82
CA LEU A 50 -3.34 -4.28 -3.12
C LEU A 50 -3.98 -5.27 -4.09
N LYS A 51 -3.82 -6.57 -3.82
CA LYS A 51 -4.39 -7.64 -4.66
C LYS A 51 -5.83 -7.97 -4.25
N GLY A 52 -6.66 -8.25 -5.26
CA GLY A 52 -8.02 -8.79 -5.12
C GLY A 52 -9.10 -7.74 -4.79
N SER A 53 -8.78 -6.71 -4.01
CA SER A 53 -9.67 -5.56 -3.75
C SER A 53 -9.00 -4.25 -4.13
N LYS A 54 -9.79 -3.27 -4.59
CA LYS A 54 -9.31 -1.91 -4.84
C LYS A 54 -9.53 -0.97 -3.64
N PHE A 55 -10.56 -1.26 -2.83
CA PHE A 55 -11.01 -0.37 -1.76
C PHE A 55 -10.82 -1.04 -0.41
N THR A 56 -10.55 -0.22 0.61
CA THR A 56 -10.32 -0.65 1.98
C THR A 56 -11.32 -0.03 2.95
N TRP A 57 -12.06 1.00 2.56
CA TRP A 57 -13.11 1.60 3.36
C TRP A 57 -14.44 1.71 2.61
N PHE A 58 -15.55 1.50 3.33
CA PHE A 58 -16.91 1.48 2.81
C PHE A 58 -17.87 2.25 3.72
N SER A 59 -18.54 3.28 3.19
CA SER A 59 -19.53 4.01 3.96
C SER A 59 -20.78 3.16 4.21
N ASN A 60 -21.51 3.49 5.28
CA ASN A 60 -22.92 3.09 5.37
C ASN A 60 -23.71 3.59 4.15
N PRO A 61 -24.66 2.80 3.62
CA PRO A 61 -25.49 3.23 2.50
C PRO A 61 -26.27 4.50 2.83
N ARG A 62 -26.25 5.50 1.94
CA ARG A 62 -27.15 6.65 1.98
C ARG A 62 -27.87 6.76 0.65
N ASN A 63 -29.20 6.75 0.66
CA ASN A 63 -30.03 6.76 -0.55
C ASN A 63 -29.62 5.67 -1.58
N ASN A 64 -29.34 4.45 -1.10
CA ASN A 64 -28.84 3.32 -1.89
C ASN A 64 -27.48 3.53 -2.57
N ILE A 65 -26.73 4.55 -2.17
CA ILE A 65 -25.37 4.81 -2.66
C ILE A 65 -24.37 4.50 -1.55
N ILE A 66 -23.33 3.72 -1.89
CA ILE A 66 -22.22 3.38 -1.01
C ILE A 66 -20.98 4.08 -1.54
N THR A 67 -20.33 4.88 -0.69
CA THR A 67 -19.01 5.43 -1.00
C THR A 67 -17.95 4.40 -0.67
N LYS A 68 -16.97 4.22 -1.56
CA LYS A 68 -15.84 3.30 -1.37
C LYS A 68 -14.53 4.06 -1.57
N LYS A 69 -13.52 3.80 -0.74
CA LYS A 69 -12.22 4.47 -0.80
C LYS A 69 -11.07 3.51 -0.48
N LYS A 70 -9.87 3.75 -1.02
CA LYS A 70 -8.62 3.14 -0.56
C LYS A 70 -7.94 4.07 0.45
N LEU A 71 -8.19 3.86 1.75
CA LEU A 71 -7.66 4.69 2.85
C LEU A 71 -6.51 3.99 3.58
N ASP A 72 -6.69 2.70 3.87
CA ASP A 72 -5.64 1.85 4.42
C ASP A 72 -4.59 1.48 3.37
N ARG A 73 -3.31 1.61 3.72
CA ARG A 73 -2.17 1.35 2.81
C ARG A 73 -0.99 0.70 3.50
N VAL A 74 -0.13 0.14 2.67
CA VAL A 74 1.23 -0.28 3.04
C VAL A 74 2.19 0.54 2.21
N MET A 75 2.86 1.48 2.85
CA MET A 75 3.84 2.36 2.24
C MET A 75 5.23 1.90 2.63
N VAL A 76 6.11 1.70 1.66
CA VAL A 76 7.46 1.19 1.89
C VAL A 76 8.49 2.07 1.22
N ASN A 77 9.72 2.06 1.69
CA ASN A 77 10.81 2.69 0.95
C ASN A 77 11.52 1.67 0.03
N TRP A 78 12.40 2.19 -0.84
CA TRP A 78 13.17 1.38 -1.78
C TRP A 78 13.97 0.26 -1.09
N LYS A 79 14.60 0.53 0.05
CA LYS A 79 15.42 -0.46 0.79
C LYS A 79 14.59 -1.66 1.24
N TRP A 80 13.34 -1.43 1.65
CA TRP A 80 12.41 -2.51 2.01
C TRP A 80 12.07 -3.37 0.79
N MET A 81 11.78 -2.75 -0.36
CA MET A 81 11.46 -3.47 -1.61
C MET A 81 12.60 -4.38 -2.06
N GLN A 82 13.87 -4.02 -1.79
CA GLN A 82 15.02 -4.87 -2.14
C GLN A 82 15.04 -6.19 -1.36
N ILE A 83 14.52 -6.21 -0.13
CA ILE A 83 14.50 -7.37 0.77
C ILE A 83 13.27 -8.25 0.48
N TYR A 84 12.10 -7.63 0.27
CA TYR A 84 10.80 -8.29 0.19
C TYR A 84 10.17 -8.18 -1.20
N GLN A 85 10.91 -8.57 -2.24
CA GLN A 85 10.50 -8.43 -3.64
C GLN A 85 9.22 -9.20 -3.99
N ASN A 86 8.93 -10.27 -3.26
CA ASN A 86 7.75 -11.13 -3.45
C ASN A 86 6.66 -10.85 -2.41
N ALA A 87 6.64 -9.67 -1.79
CA ALA A 87 5.60 -9.32 -0.85
C ALA A 87 4.23 -9.27 -1.56
N ILE A 88 3.21 -9.81 -0.89
CA ILE A 88 1.83 -9.80 -1.37
C ILE A 88 0.99 -9.06 -0.35
N LEU A 89 0.25 -8.05 -0.80
CA LEU A 89 -0.72 -7.34 0.01
C LEU A 89 -2.13 -7.75 -0.39
N LYS A 90 -2.96 -8.14 0.58
CA LYS A 90 -4.37 -8.52 0.39
C LYS A 90 -5.25 -7.77 1.37
N ALA A 91 -6.52 -7.59 1.01
CA ALA A 91 -7.56 -7.12 1.92
C ALA A 91 -8.40 -8.30 2.41
N SER A 92 -8.62 -8.38 3.72
CA SER A 92 -9.62 -9.26 4.30
C SER A 92 -11.01 -8.63 4.17
N PRO A 93 -12.08 -9.41 3.93
CA PRO A 93 -13.45 -8.89 3.93
C PRO A 93 -13.76 -8.11 5.22
N ALA A 94 -14.37 -6.93 5.05
CA ALA A 94 -14.89 -6.16 6.17
C ALA A 94 -16.15 -6.85 6.73
N VAL A 95 -16.08 -7.36 7.97
CA VAL A 95 -17.20 -8.08 8.61
C VAL A 95 -17.91 -7.23 9.66
N SER A 96 -17.15 -6.49 10.47
CA SER A 96 -17.67 -5.70 11.60
C SER A 96 -17.15 -4.27 11.67
N SER A 97 -16.35 -3.86 10.68
CA SER A 97 -15.82 -2.50 10.52
C SER A 97 -16.18 -2.00 9.14
N ASP A 98 -16.23 -0.67 8.97
CA ASP A 98 -16.24 -0.01 7.67
C ASP A 98 -14.89 -0.10 6.94
N HIS A 99 -13.83 -0.55 7.64
CA HIS A 99 -12.51 -0.86 7.08
C HIS A 99 -12.30 -2.37 6.84
N CYS A 100 -11.55 -2.68 5.77
CA CYS A 100 -10.95 -3.96 5.50
C CYS A 100 -9.59 -4.04 6.18
N ALA A 101 -9.33 -5.12 6.93
CA ALA A 101 -7.99 -5.39 7.44
C ALA A 101 -7.03 -5.71 6.28
N LEU A 102 -5.84 -5.10 6.31
CA LEU A 102 -4.77 -5.41 5.36
C LEU A 102 -3.88 -6.54 5.88
N ILE A 103 -3.56 -7.48 4.99
CA ILE A 103 -2.68 -8.61 5.26
C ILE A 103 -1.46 -8.48 4.33
N LEU A 104 -0.31 -8.18 4.93
CA LEU A 104 0.98 -8.14 4.24
C LEU A 104 1.73 -9.45 4.45
N GLU A 105 1.80 -10.26 3.40
CA GLU A 105 2.57 -11.50 3.37
C GLU A 105 3.97 -11.21 2.83
N THR A 106 4.98 -11.28 3.70
CA THR A 106 6.39 -11.08 3.31
C THR A 106 7.11 -12.40 3.17
N GLN A 107 7.70 -12.67 2.00
CA GLN A 107 8.69 -13.73 1.84
C GLN A 107 10.05 -13.07 1.59
N PRO A 108 10.92 -12.94 2.61
CA PRO A 108 12.24 -12.38 2.40
C PRO A 108 13.02 -13.28 1.43
N LEU A 109 13.81 -12.68 0.55
CA LEU A 109 14.80 -13.45 -0.18
C LEU A 109 15.79 -14.04 0.83
N VAL A 110 15.82 -15.37 0.94
CA VAL A 110 16.94 -16.04 1.59
C VAL A 110 18.13 -15.84 0.64
N GLN A 111 18.99 -14.86 0.94
CA GLN A 111 20.27 -14.73 0.25
C GLN A 111 21.13 -15.94 0.60
N ILE A 112 20.98 -17.03 -0.16
CA ILE A 112 22.01 -18.05 -0.24
C ILE A 112 23.16 -17.36 -0.95
N LYS A 113 24.24 -17.04 -0.22
CA LYS A 113 25.52 -16.64 -0.80
C LYS A 113 25.91 -17.74 -1.80
N LYS A 114 25.69 -17.51 -3.10
CA LYS A 114 26.26 -18.37 -4.12
C LYS A 114 27.76 -18.08 -4.14
N GLU A 115 28.53 -18.88 -3.41
CA GLU A 115 29.97 -18.91 -3.57
C GLU A 115 30.27 -19.40 -4.98
N PHE A 116 30.68 -18.49 -5.84
CA PHE A 116 31.18 -18.84 -7.16
C PHE A 116 32.60 -19.40 -6.96
N ARG A 117 32.80 -20.70 -7.24
CA ARG A 117 34.12 -21.33 -7.25
C ARG A 117 34.48 -21.66 -8.70
N PHE A 118 35.61 -21.15 -9.16
CA PHE A 118 36.22 -21.60 -10.41
C PHE A 118 37.00 -22.88 -10.14
N GLU A 119 36.68 -23.96 -10.84
CA GLU A 119 37.58 -25.09 -10.96
C GLU A 119 38.65 -24.75 -12.00
N VAL A 120 39.91 -24.86 -11.59
CA VAL A 120 41.07 -24.71 -12.46
C VAL A 120 41.41 -26.12 -12.95
N PHE A 121 41.31 -26.34 -14.26
CA PHE A 121 41.79 -27.57 -14.91
C PHE A 121 43.31 -27.52 -15.07
#